data_AF-A0A961L4N3-F1
#
_entry.id   AF-A0A961L4N3-F1
#
_cell.length_a   1.000
_cell.length_b   1.000
_cell.length_c   1.000
_cell.angle_alpha   90.00
_cell.angle_beta   90.00
_cell.angle_gamma   90.00
#
_symmetry.space_group_name_H-M   'P 1'
#
loop_
_entity.id
_entity.type
_entity.pdbx_description
1 polymer ?
#
loop_
_entity_poly.entity_id
_entity_poly.type
_entity_poly.pdbx_seq_one_letter_code
_entity_poly.pdbx_strand_id
1 'polypeptide(L)'
;MAAALEILLTASFWVAAVRIASPLIFATLGELICERAGVLNLGIEGIMVAGAFAGWITVYSGGDLWTGVAVAALTGAAFGLLHGLLTV
;
A
#
# COMPACT_ATOMS: atom_id res chain seq x y z
N MET A 1 4.74 -30.69 -9.78
CA MET A 1 4.51 -29.90 -11.01
C MET A 1 3.01 -29.72 -11.31
N ALA A 2 2.21 -30.79 -11.31
CA ALA A 2 0.77 -30.72 -11.64
C ALA A 2 -0.06 -29.79 -10.72
N ALA A 3 0.11 -29.87 -9.39
CA ALA A 3 -0.68 -29.07 -8.44
C ALA A 3 -0.50 -27.54 -8.57
N ALA A 4 0.72 -27.07 -8.87
CA ALA A 4 0.97 -25.64 -9.07
C ALA A 4 0.27 -25.12 -10.34
N LEU A 5 0.25 -25.93 -11.40
CA LEU A 5 -0.44 -25.58 -12.64
C LEU A 5 -1.95 -25.51 -12.43
N GLU A 6 -2.53 -26.42 -11.65
CA GLU A 6 -3.96 -26.38 -11.31
C GLU A 6 -4.34 -25.11 -10.53
N ILE A 7 -3.52 -24.69 -9.56
CA ILE A 7 -3.74 -23.44 -8.82
C ILE A 7 -3.73 -22.24 -9.77
N LEU A 8 -2.74 -22.17 -10.67
CA LEU A 8 -2.61 -21.06 -11.63
C LEU A 8 -3.77 -20.98 -12.63
N LEU A 9 -4.39 -22.12 -12.96
CA LEU A 9 -5.54 -22.19 -13.87
C LEU A 9 -6.88 -21.89 -13.17
N THR A 10 -6.90 -21.74 -11.85
CA THR A 10 -8.13 -21.49 -11.10
C THR A 10 -8.49 -20.00 -11.11
N ALA A 11 -9.75 -19.66 -11.37
CA ALA A 11 -10.22 -18.28 -11.38
C ALA A 11 -10.03 -17.54 -10.03
N SER A 12 -10.17 -18.25 -8.90
CA SER A 12 -10.01 -17.69 -7.56
C SER A 12 -8.60 -17.16 -7.30
N PHE A 13 -7.57 -17.80 -7.87
CA PHE A 13 -6.19 -17.31 -7.80
C PHE A 13 -6.06 -15.93 -8.43
N TRP A 14 -6.57 -15.75 -9.66
CA TRP A 14 -6.50 -14.48 -10.37
C TRP A 14 -7.35 -13.38 -9.72
N VAL A 15 -8.52 -13.72 -9.18
CA VAL A 15 -9.33 -12.78 -8.41
C VAL A 15 -8.58 -12.25 -7.19
N ALA A 16 -7.92 -13.14 -6.44
CA ALA A 16 -7.08 -12.74 -5.31
C ALA A 16 -5.86 -11.92 -5.75
N ALA A 17 -5.19 -12.35 -6.83
CA ALA A 17 -4.02 -11.68 -7.38
C ALA A 17 -4.32 -10.24 -7.77
N VAL A 18 -5.40 -10.01 -8.54
CA VAL A 18 -5.80 -8.65 -8.95
C VAL A 18 -6.16 -7.81 -7.73
N ARG A 19 -6.92 -8.35 -6.77
CA ARG A 19 -7.34 -7.62 -5.56
C ARG A 19 -6.14 -7.14 -4.72
N ILE A 20 -5.07 -7.93 -4.65
CA ILE A 20 -3.86 -7.58 -3.90
C ILE A 20 -2.95 -6.66 -4.73
N ALA A 21 -2.83 -6.91 -6.04
CA ALA A 21 -1.99 -6.12 -6.93
C ALA A 21 -2.50 -4.68 -7.11
N SER A 22 -3.83 -4.47 -7.19
CA SER A 22 -4.41 -3.13 -7.40
C SER A 22 -3.92 -2.07 -6.40
N PRO A 23 -3.98 -2.28 -5.07
CA PRO A 23 -3.43 -1.31 -4.12
C PRO A 23 -1.90 -1.22 -4.19
N LEU A 24 -1.20 -2.35 -4.39
CA LEU A 24 0.27 -2.38 -4.44
C LEU A 24 0.85 -1.57 -5.61
N ILE A 25 0.15 -1.47 -6.74
CA ILE A 25 0.56 -0.62 -7.87
C ILE A 25 0.75 0.84 -7.43
N PHE A 26 -0.08 1.35 -6.51
CA PHE A 26 0.09 2.71 -6.01
C PHE A 26 1.34 2.86 -5.14
N ALA A 27 1.67 1.84 -4.34
CA ALA A 27 2.91 1.84 -3.56
C ALA A 27 4.15 1.80 -4.46
N THR A 28 4.17 0.92 -5.47
CA THR A 28 5.31 0.81 -6.39
C THR A 28 5.48 2.04 -7.28
N LEU A 29 4.39 2.73 -7.65
CA LEU A 29 4.47 4.03 -8.32
C LEU A 29 5.15 5.10 -7.45
N GLY A 30 4.87 5.11 -6.15
CA GLY A 30 5.58 5.96 -5.19
C GLY A 30 7.06 5.61 -5.09
N GLU A 31 7.37 4.31 -5.03
CA GLU A 31 8.74 3.80 -4.96
C GLU A 31 9.56 4.21 -6.17
N LEU A 32 9.00 4.09 -7.38
CA LEU A 32 9.64 4.50 -8.63
C LEU A 32 10.00 6.00 -8.64
N ILE A 33 9.23 6.84 -7.93
CA ILE A 33 9.57 8.26 -7.76
C ILE A 33 10.75 8.40 -6.80
N CYS A 34 10.73 7.69 -5.66
CA CYS A 34 11.82 7.69 -4.68
C CYS A 34 13.14 7.20 -5.31
N GLU A 35 13.11 6.10 -6.06
CA GLU A 35 14.28 5.54 -6.75
C GLU A 35 14.90 6.54 -7.73
N ARG A 36 14.07 7.28 -8.48
CA ARG A 36 14.54 8.35 -9.37
C ARG A 36 15.16 9.53 -8.62
N ALA A 37 14.79 9.74 -7.37
CA ALA A 37 15.40 10.73 -6.49
C ALA A 37 16.67 10.20 -5.79
N GLY A 38 17.08 8.95 -6.05
CA GLY A 38 18.24 8.32 -5.41
C GLY A 38 17.95 7.75 -4.02
N VAL A 39 16.67 7.70 -3.61
CA VAL A 39 16.26 7.20 -2.28
C VAL A 39 15.50 5.89 -2.45
N LEU A 40 16.03 4.80 -1.93
CA LEU A 40 15.37 3.48 -1.95
C LEU A 40 14.46 3.33 -0.73
N ASN A 41 13.15 3.24 -0.96
CA ASN A 41 12.15 3.12 0.10
C ASN A 41 11.60 1.69 0.22
N LEU A 42 12.41 0.79 0.79
CA LEU A 42 12.01 -0.58 1.09
C LEU A 42 10.83 -0.69 2.10
N GLY A 43 10.52 0.40 2.81
CA GLY A 43 9.43 0.46 3.77
C GLY A 43 8.07 0.86 3.18
N ILE A 44 7.98 1.11 1.87
CA ILE A 44 6.80 1.73 1.25
C ILE A 44 5.53 0.88 1.35
N GLU A 45 5.65 -0.45 1.32
CA GLU A 45 4.52 -1.34 1.57
C GLU A 45 3.95 -1.14 2.98
N GLY A 46 4.83 -0.97 3.98
CA GLY A 46 4.45 -0.66 5.35
C GLY A 46 3.77 0.70 5.48
N ILE A 47 4.25 1.73 4.77
CA ILE A 47 3.63 3.07 4.73
C ILE A 47 2.21 2.98 4.15
N MET A 48 2.03 2.24 3.06
CA MET A 48 0.72 2.01 2.44
C MET A 48 -0.22 1.28 3.40
N VAL A 49 0.23 0.19 4.03
CA VAL A 49 -0.58 -0.61 4.97
C VAL A 49 -0.98 0.22 6.20
N ALA A 50 -0.06 1.02 6.73
CA ALA A 50 -0.34 1.92 7.85
C ALA A 50 -1.42 2.96 7.49
N GLY A 51 -1.32 3.58 6.31
CA GLY A 51 -2.34 4.51 5.80
C GLY A 51 -3.69 3.83 5.60
N ALA A 52 -3.71 2.63 5.01
CA ALA A 52 -4.94 1.86 4.79
C ALA A 52 -5.63 1.51 6.12
N PHE A 53 -4.86 1.06 7.12
CA PHE A 53 -5.38 0.76 8.44
C PHE A 53 -5.90 2.01 9.16
N ALA A 54 -5.16 3.12 9.09
CA ALA A 54 -5.56 4.39 9.71
C ALA A 54 -6.84 4.98 9.09
N GLY A 55 -6.99 4.89 7.77
CA GLY A 55 -8.23 5.27 7.08
C GLY A 55 -9.40 4.36 7.47
N TRP A 56 -9.17 3.04 7.48
CA TRP A 56 -10.19 2.07 7.86
C TRP A 56 -10.68 2.26 9.31
N ILE A 57 -9.78 2.41 10.28
CA ILE A 57 -10.15 2.58 11.69
C ILE A 57 -10.91 3.89 11.93
N THR A 58 -10.59 4.94 11.15
CA THR A 58 -11.30 6.23 11.20
C THR A 58 -12.76 6.06 10.79
N VAL A 59 -13.02 5.40 9.67
CA VAL A 59 -14.39 5.14 9.19
C VAL A 59 -15.11 4.17 10.13
N TYR A 60 -14.42 3.12 10.59
CA TYR A 60 -14.95 2.18 11.58
C TYR A 60 -15.37 2.86 12.90
N SER A 61 -14.65 3.91 13.30
CA SER A 61 -14.94 4.69 14.52
C SER A 61 -16.07 5.72 14.34
N GLY A 62 -16.71 5.78 13.17
CA GLY A 62 -17.83 6.68 12.88
C GLY A 62 -17.47 7.93 12.08
N GLY A 63 -16.24 8.04 11.58
CA GLY A 63 -15.87 9.07 10.61
C GLY A 63 -16.52 8.83 9.25
N ASP A 64 -16.70 9.88 8.45
CA ASP A 64 -17.16 9.74 7.07
C ASP A 64 -16.02 9.30 6.15
N LEU A 65 -16.38 8.92 4.92
CA LEU A 65 -15.42 8.36 3.96
C LEU A 65 -14.28 9.34 3.63
N TRP A 66 -14.58 10.64 3.54
CA TRP A 66 -13.57 11.64 3.21
C TRP A 66 -12.62 11.91 4.36
N THR A 67 -13.10 11.89 5.60
CA THR A 67 -12.22 11.95 6.78
C THR A 67 -11.30 10.73 6.84
N GLY A 68 -11.81 9.54 6.51
CA GLY A 68 -10.98 8.34 6.39
C GLY A 68 -9.87 8.47 5.36
N VAL A 69 -10.18 9.01 4.16
CA VAL A 69 -9.19 9.29 3.12
C VAL A 69 -8.15 10.31 3.58
N ALA A 70 -8.59 11.39 4.25
CA ALA A 70 -7.69 12.41 4.78
C ALA A 70 -6.73 11.83 5.84
N VAL A 71 -7.22 11.02 6.77
CA VAL A 71 -6.39 10.37 7.80
C VAL A 71 -5.40 9.38 7.18
N ALA A 72 -5.82 8.59 6.18
CA ALA A 72 -4.93 7.70 5.44
C ALA A 72 -3.79 8.48 4.75
N ALA A 73 -4.11 9.59 4.08
CA ALA A 73 -3.13 10.45 3.42
C ALA A 73 -2.15 11.08 4.42
N LEU A 74 -2.65 11.60 5.55
CA LEU A 74 -1.82 12.19 6.60
C LEU A 74 -0.90 11.15 7.26
N THR A 75 -1.39 9.94 7.47
CA THR A 75 -0.59 8.83 8.01
C THR A 75 0.55 8.47 7.05
N GLY A 76 0.23 8.30 5.76
CA GLY A 76 1.24 8.05 4.73
C GLY A 76 2.28 9.18 4.63
N ALA A 77 1.84 10.44 4.68
CA ALA A 77 2.72 11.59 4.68
C ALA A 77 3.63 11.63 5.92
N ALA A 78 3.11 11.34 7.11
CA ALA A 78 3.89 11.32 8.34
C ALA A 78 5.00 10.25 8.31
N PHE A 79 4.67 9.02 7.89
CA PHE A 79 5.68 7.95 7.74
C PHE A 79 6.65 8.23 6.58
N GLY A 80 6.18 8.82 5.48
CA GLY A 80 7.03 9.24 4.37
C GLY A 80 8.03 10.33 4.77
N LEU A 81 7.60 11.30 5.57
CA LEU A 81 8.49 12.32 6.16
C LEU A 81 9.50 11.70 7.12
N LEU A 82 9.06 10.77 7.98
CA LEU A 82 9.95 10.04 8.87
C LEU A 82 11.00 9.23 8.09
N HIS A 83 10.60 8.54 7.02
CA HIS A 83 11.54 7.86 6.13
C HIS A 83 12.54 8.85 5.53
N GLY A 84 12.06 9.95 4.96
CA GLY A 84 12.90 10.99 4.36
C GLY A 84 13.89 11.64 5.34
N LEU A 85 13.53 11.77 6.62
CA LEU A 85 14.44 12.25 7.67
C LEU A 85 15.52 11.23 8.07
N LEU A 86 15.25 9.93 7.91
CA LEU A 86 16.15 8.85 8.30
C LEU A 86 17.04 8.37 7.16
N THR A 87 16.69 8.67 5.91
CA THR A 87 17.50 8.37 4.72
C THR A 87 18.51 9.47 4.41
N VAL A 88 19.70 9.07 3.94
CA VAL A 88 20.82 9.95 3.54
C VAL A 88 20.78 10.19 2.04
#